data_AF-A0A2R8F342-F1
#
_entry.id   AF-A0A2R8F342-F1
#
_cell.length_a   1.000
_cell.length_b   1.000
_cell.length_c   1.000
_cell.angle_alpha   90.00
_cell.angle_beta   90.00
_cell.angle_gamma   90.00
#
_symmetry.space_group_name_H-M   'P 1'
#
loop_
_entity.id
_entity.type
_entity.pdbx_description
1 polymer ?
#
loop_
_entity_poly.entity_id
_entity_poly.type
_entity_poly.pdbx_seq_one_letter_code
_entity_poly.pdbx_strand_id
1 'polypeptide(L)'
;MSIAISNEPKPFLHWVGGKRRIVNKLIEHLPSGPYYNYYEPFLGGGALFFQVRHLFKQCFLSDINLDLITSYNAVKNNPNEVNRLLNLYHKNHSENHYYKIRDNYYSNDPNDITANLFQIYQ
;
A
#
# COMPACT_ATOMS: atom_id res chain seq x y z
N MET A 1 -19.20 -19.80 8.26
CA MET A 1 -19.08 -18.43 8.79
C MET A 1 -18.71 -17.51 7.65
N SER A 2 -19.64 -16.70 7.16
CA SER A 2 -19.35 -15.64 6.19
C SER A 2 -18.53 -14.58 6.89
N ILE A 3 -17.27 -14.42 6.49
CA ILE A 3 -16.46 -13.27 6.91
C ILE A 3 -17.17 -12.05 6.32
N ALA A 4 -17.74 -11.20 7.16
CA ALA A 4 -18.24 -9.91 6.73
C ALA A 4 -17.05 -9.13 6.16
N ILE A 5 -17.01 -8.98 4.84
CA ILE A 5 -15.99 -8.17 4.17
C ILE A 5 -16.33 -6.72 4.51
N SER A 6 -15.60 -6.13 5.44
CA SER A 6 -15.67 -4.69 5.71
C SER A 6 -15.30 -3.95 4.43
N ASN A 7 -16.15 -3.07 3.92
CA ASN A 7 -15.88 -2.25 2.73
C ASN A 7 -14.83 -1.14 2.96
N GLU A 8 -14.23 -1.07 4.15
CA GLU A 8 -13.19 -0.09 4.44
C GLU A 8 -11.84 -0.49 3.82
N PRO A 9 -11.18 0.43 3.09
CA PRO A 9 -9.85 0.19 2.55
C PRO A 9 -8.84 -0.10 3.68
N LYS A 10 -7.93 -1.04 3.43
CA LYS A 10 -6.90 -1.47 4.39
C LYS A 10 -5.51 -1.38 3.77
N PRO A 11 -4.45 -1.29 4.60
CA PRO A 11 -3.08 -1.54 4.15
C PRO A 11 -2.99 -2.82 3.33
N PHE A 12 -2.47 -2.73 2.10
CA PHE A 12 -2.29 -3.87 1.20
C PHE A 12 -0.83 -4.34 1.09
N LEU A 13 0.12 -3.59 1.66
CA LEU A 13 1.54 -3.97 1.73
C LEU A 13 1.93 -4.39 3.15
N HIS A 14 2.72 -5.46 3.24
CA HIS A 14 3.46 -5.78 4.45
C HIS A 14 4.70 -4.88 4.50
N TRP A 15 4.72 -3.99 5.49
CA TRP A 15 5.78 -3.01 5.64
C TRP A 15 6.40 -3.08 7.03
N VAL A 16 7.73 -3.16 7.09
CA VAL A 16 8.48 -3.14 8.34
C VAL A 16 8.22 -1.82 9.07
N GLY A 17 8.03 -1.88 10.39
CA GLY A 17 7.68 -0.69 11.18
C GLY A 17 6.23 -0.24 11.04
N GLY A 18 5.34 -1.08 10.50
CA GLY A 18 3.92 -0.77 10.40
C GLY A 18 3.30 -0.36 11.74
N LYS A 19 2.69 0.83 11.78
CA LYS A 19 2.10 1.45 12.99
C LYS A 19 0.83 0.74 13.52
N ARG A 20 0.50 -0.46 13.02
CA ARG A 20 -0.73 -1.21 13.34
C ARG A 20 -0.89 -1.46 14.84
N ARG A 21 0.21 -1.75 15.56
CA ARG A 21 0.18 -2.04 17.00
C ARG A 21 -0.10 -0.81 17.88
N ILE A 22 0.19 0.39 17.38
CA ILE A 22 0.06 1.65 18.13
C ILE A 22 -1.04 2.56 17.57
N VAL A 23 -1.78 2.11 16.57
CA VAL A 23 -2.69 2.97 15.79
C VAL A 23 -3.78 3.59 16.66
N ASN A 24 -4.38 2.83 17.58
CA ASN A 24 -5.41 3.32 18.49
C ASN A 24 -4.86 4.45 19.38
N LYS A 25 -3.63 4.29 19.87
CA LYS A 25 -2.99 5.31 20.71
C LYS A 25 -2.69 6.60 19.92
N LEU A 26 -2.29 6.46 18.66
CA LEU A 26 -2.07 7.63 17.79
C LEU A 26 -3.38 8.38 17.52
N ILE A 27 -4.48 7.66 17.29
CA ILE A 27 -5.81 8.24 17.05
C ILE A 27 -6.28 9.11 18.22
N GLU A 28 -6.04 8.68 19.46
CA GLU A 28 -6.38 9.45 20.68
C GLU A 28 -5.74 10.85 20.72
N HIS A 29 -4.62 11.04 20.04
CA HIS A 29 -3.86 12.29 20.03
C HIS A 29 -4.00 13.08 18.72
N LEU A 30 -4.77 12.58 17.75
CA LEU A 30 -4.97 13.30 16.50
C LEU A 30 -6.02 14.40 16.66
N PRO A 31 -5.73 15.63 16.19
CA PRO A 31 -6.80 16.60 15.98
C PRO A 31 -7.74 16.04 14.92
N SER A 32 -9.02 15.88 15.26
CA SER A 32 -10.03 15.34 14.35
C SER A 32 -11.07 16.39 13.98
N GLY A 33 -11.59 16.31 12.75
CA GLY A 33 -12.62 17.20 12.23
C GLY A 33 -12.39 17.58 10.76
N PRO A 34 -13.47 17.84 10.00
CA PRO A 34 -13.43 18.02 8.54
C PRO A 34 -12.70 19.28 8.06
N TYR A 35 -12.16 20.08 8.99
CA TYR A 35 -11.42 21.31 8.69
C TYR A 35 -9.91 21.08 8.55
N TYR A 36 -9.39 19.95 9.03
CA TYR A 36 -7.96 19.64 8.98
C TYR A 36 -7.57 18.86 7.73
N ASN A 37 -6.36 19.12 7.24
CA ASN A 37 -5.66 18.27 6.28
C ASN A 37 -4.72 17.31 7.03
N TYR A 38 -4.63 16.08 6.57
CA TYR A 38 -3.71 15.07 7.08
C TYR A 38 -2.43 15.02 6.26
N TYR A 39 -1.28 14.96 6.92
CA TYR A 39 0.02 14.82 6.28
C TYR A 39 0.74 13.64 6.91
N GLU A 40 1.13 12.65 6.09
CA GLU A 40 1.93 11.50 6.53
C GLU A 40 3.20 11.41 5.68
N PRO A 41 4.32 12.00 6.14
CA PRO A 41 5.56 12.07 5.37
C PRO A 41 6.34 10.75 5.33
N PHE A 42 5.94 9.79 6.16
CA PHE A 42 6.51 8.44 6.27
C PHE A 42 5.37 7.43 6.22
N LEU A 43 4.80 7.27 5.03
CA LEU A 43 3.63 6.44 4.80
C LEU A 43 3.87 5.00 5.21
N GLY A 44 4.97 4.39 4.74
CA GLY A 44 5.17 2.95 4.80
C GLY A 44 3.93 2.19 4.30
N GLY A 45 3.42 1.24 5.09
CA GLY A 45 2.17 0.52 4.75
C GLY A 45 0.86 1.32 4.97
N GLY A 46 0.90 2.59 5.38
CA GLY A 46 -0.29 3.44 5.52
C GLY A 46 -1.25 3.04 6.65
N ALA A 47 -0.74 2.33 7.67
CA ALA A 47 -1.56 1.78 8.75
C ALA A 47 -2.43 2.83 9.48
N LEU A 48 -1.91 4.04 9.71
CA LEU A 48 -2.67 5.11 10.35
C LEU A 48 -3.61 5.78 9.34
N PHE A 49 -3.10 6.18 8.16
CA PHE A 49 -3.90 6.76 7.09
C PHE A 49 -5.22 6.03 6.85
N PHE A 50 -5.18 4.70 6.66
CA PHE A 50 -6.39 3.93 6.37
C PHE A 50 -7.41 3.93 7.51
N GLN A 51 -6.99 4.12 8.77
CA GLN A 51 -7.88 4.21 9.91
C GLN A 51 -8.50 5.61 10.07
N VAL A 52 -7.83 6.67 9.59
CA VAL A 52 -8.20 8.05 9.92
C VAL A 52 -8.60 8.90 8.72
N ARG A 53 -8.48 8.39 7.49
CA ARG A 53 -8.79 9.11 6.25
C ARG A 53 -10.15 9.82 6.30
N HIS A 54 -11.17 9.17 6.85
CA HIS A 54 -12.54 9.70 6.89
C HIS A 54 -12.69 10.92 7.83
N LEU A 55 -11.71 11.19 8.70
CA LEU A 55 -11.74 12.31 9.65
C LEU A 55 -11.19 13.63 9.09
N PHE A 56 -10.59 13.60 7.89
CA PHE A 56 -9.85 14.74 7.33
C PHE A 56 -10.39 15.17 5.96
N LYS A 57 -10.22 16.45 5.64
CA LYS A 57 -10.64 17.03 4.34
C LYS A 57 -9.84 16.47 3.17
N GLN A 58 -8.52 16.51 3.31
CA GLN A 58 -7.56 16.00 2.33
C GLN A 58 -6.42 15.31 3.06
N CYS A 59 -5.80 14.34 2.40
CA CYS A 59 -4.63 13.63 2.91
C CYS A 59 -3.50 13.72 1.90
N PHE A 60 -2.32 14.08 2.38
CA PHE A 60 -1.08 14.15 1.63
C PHE A 60 -0.14 13.09 2.17
N LEU A 61 0.20 12.14 1.32
CA LEU A 61 0.99 10.98 1.68
C LEU A 61 2.31 11.03 0.92
N SER A 62 3.42 10.84 1.62
CA SER A 62 4.73 10.70 0.99
C SER A 62 5.58 9.69 1.71
N ASP A 63 6.60 9.23 1.02
CA ASP A 63 7.65 8.37 1.51
C ASP A 63 8.87 8.57 0.60
N ILE A 64 10.07 8.29 1.09
CA ILE A 64 11.28 8.36 0.27
C ILE A 64 11.38 7.18 -0.69
N ASN A 65 10.71 6.06 -0.39
CA ASN A 65 10.67 4.91 -1.28
C ASN A 65 9.73 5.20 -2.48
N LEU A 66 10.33 5.40 -3.66
CA LEU A 66 9.59 5.70 -4.88
C LEU A 66 8.73 4.53 -5.35
N ASP A 67 9.17 3.28 -5.19
CA ASP A 67 8.39 2.11 -5.61
C ASP A 67 7.14 1.97 -4.75
N LEU A 68 7.23 2.30 -3.46
CA LEU A 68 6.10 2.36 -2.54
C LEU A 68 5.07 3.40 -3.03
N ILE A 69 5.50 4.64 -3.26
CA ILE A 69 4.58 5.71 -3.70
C ILE A 69 4.02 5.43 -5.10
N THR A 70 4.83 4.87 -5.99
CA THR A 70 4.40 4.39 -7.31
C THR A 70 3.33 3.32 -7.16
N SER A 71 3.50 2.38 -6.24
CA SER A 71 2.54 1.31 -5.97
C SER A 71 1.20 1.83 -5.46
N TYR A 72 1.21 2.78 -4.53
CA TYR A 72 -0.02 3.44 -4.08
C TYR A 72 -0.75 4.16 -5.23
N ASN A 73 -0.01 4.83 -6.12
CA ASN A 73 -0.60 5.50 -7.27
C ASN A 73 -1.12 4.52 -8.33
N ALA A 74 -0.41 3.43 -8.61
CA ALA A 74 -0.83 2.40 -9.55
C ALA A 74 -2.12 1.72 -9.08
N VAL A 75 -2.19 1.32 -7.80
CA VAL A 75 -3.42 0.75 -7.20
C VAL A 75 -4.58 1.74 -7.25
N LYS A 76 -4.32 3.04 -7.01
CA LYS A 76 -5.34 4.08 -7.07
C LYS A 76 -5.89 4.28 -8.49
N ASN A 77 -5.02 4.29 -9.50
CA ASN A 77 -5.40 4.70 -10.86
C ASN A 77 -5.80 3.52 -11.75
N ASN A 78 -5.13 2.37 -11.61
CA ASN A 78 -5.27 1.19 -12.47
C ASN A 78 -5.44 -0.13 -11.68
N PRO A 79 -6.38 -0.23 -10.72
CA PRO A 79 -6.48 -1.39 -9.82
C PRO A 79 -6.69 -2.72 -10.54
N ASN A 80 -7.42 -2.72 -11.66
CA ASN A 80 -7.69 -3.93 -12.45
C ASN A 80 -6.42 -4.47 -13.11
N GLU A 81 -5.56 -3.59 -13.61
CA GLU A 81 -4.32 -3.99 -14.28
C GLU A 81 -3.29 -4.50 -13.28
N VAL A 82 -3.15 -3.80 -12.15
CA VAL A 82 -2.34 -4.29 -11.02
C VAL A 82 -2.82 -5.67 -10.58
N ASN A 83 -4.12 -5.86 -10.40
CA ASN A 83 -4.67 -7.17 -10.03
C ASN A 83 -4.42 -8.24 -11.11
N ARG A 84 -4.52 -7.89 -12.40
CA ARG A 84 -4.20 -8.82 -13.50
C ARG A 84 -2.74 -9.28 -13.43
N LEU A 85 -1.79 -8.37 -13.24
CA LEU A 85 -0.37 -8.68 -13.13
C LEU A 85 -0.05 -9.49 -11.87
N LEU A 86 -0.61 -9.12 -10.72
CA LEU A 86 -0.45 -9.89 -9.48
C LEU A 86 -0.92 -11.34 -9.63
N ASN A 87 -2.09 -11.55 -10.26
CA ASN A 87 -2.60 -12.89 -10.56
C ASN A 87 -1.71 -13.66 -11.54
N LEU A 88 -1.15 -12.99 -12.55
CA LEU A 88 -0.22 -13.60 -13.49
C LEU A 88 1.06 -14.07 -12.78
N TYR A 89 1.63 -13.22 -11.93
CA TYR A 89 2.87 -13.53 -11.21
C TYR A 89 2.64 -14.64 -10.19
N HIS A 90 1.50 -14.62 -9.48
CA HIS A 90 1.12 -15.69 -8.56
C HIS A 90 0.96 -17.04 -9.28
N LYS A 91 0.39 -17.07 -10.50
CA LYS A 91 0.29 -18.31 -11.29
C LYS A 91 1.65 -18.86 -11.73
N ASN A 92 2.61 -17.97 -11.98
CA ASN A 92 3.96 -18.32 -12.41
C ASN A 92 4.95 -18.46 -11.23
N HIS A 93 4.45 -18.44 -9.99
CA HIS A 93 5.28 -18.39 -8.80
C HIS A 93 6.19 -19.62 -8.72
N SER A 94 7.49 -19.35 -8.72
CA SER A 94 8.57 -20.32 -8.55
C SER A 94 9.80 -19.58 -8.07
N GLU A 95 10.75 -20.28 -7.45
CA GLU A 95 12.02 -19.71 -7.01
C GLU A 95 12.76 -19.04 -8.19
N ASN A 96 12.81 -19.71 -9.34
CA ASN A 96 13.39 -19.15 -10.56
C ASN A 96 12.66 -17.88 -11.04
N HIS A 97 11.35 -17.82 -10.90
CA HIS A 97 10.57 -16.63 -11.28
C HIS A 97 10.84 -15.47 -10.33
N TYR A 98 10.91 -15.74 -9.02
CA TYR A 98 11.26 -14.74 -8.01
C TYR A 98 12.64 -14.11 -8.29
N TYR A 99 13.68 -14.93 -8.49
CA TYR A 99 15.02 -14.40 -8.80
C TYR A 99 15.05 -13.65 -10.12
N LYS A 100 14.33 -14.11 -11.16
CA LYS A 100 14.21 -13.36 -12.42
C LYS A 100 13.60 -11.98 -12.23
N ILE A 101 12.56 -11.86 -11.40
CA ILE A 101 11.94 -10.55 -11.10
C ILE A 101 12.90 -9.68 -10.29
N ARG A 102 13.55 -10.26 -9.29
CA ARG A 102 14.49 -9.54 -8.43
C ARG A 102 15.71 -9.03 -9.20
N ASP A 103 16.20 -9.80 -10.16
CA ASP A 103 17.37 -9.45 -10.97
C ASP A 103 17.03 -8.48 -12.12
N ASN A 104 15.79 -8.53 -12.64
CA ASN A 104 15.27 -7.61 -13.67
C ASN A 104 14.42 -6.48 -13.07
N TYR A 105 14.90 -5.85 -12.01
CA TYR A 105 14.14 -4.87 -11.23
C TYR A 105 13.86 -3.53 -11.95
N TYR A 106 14.31 -3.36 -13.19
CA TYR A 106 14.25 -2.09 -13.92
C TYR A 106 13.06 -2.05 -14.88
N SER A 107 11.83 -2.05 -14.35
CA SER A 107 10.66 -1.61 -15.12
C SER A 107 10.35 -0.15 -14.83
N ASN A 108 9.94 0.59 -15.86
CA ASN A 108 9.42 1.95 -15.73
C ASN A 108 7.88 1.99 -15.72
N ASP A 109 7.21 0.83 -15.91
CA ASP A 109 5.75 0.75 -15.82
C ASP A 109 5.33 0.72 -14.33
N PRO A 110 4.51 1.67 -13.85
CA PRO A 110 4.02 1.67 -12.48
C PRO A 110 3.35 0.37 -12.05
N ASN A 111 2.61 -0.31 -12.94
CA ASN A 111 1.91 -1.54 -12.61
C ASN A 111 2.89 -2.71 -12.43
N ASP A 112 3.95 -2.77 -13.25
CA ASP A 112 5.03 -3.76 -13.08
C ASP A 112 5.84 -3.49 -11.82
N ILE A 113 6.22 -2.22 -11.56
CA ILE A 113 6.88 -1.82 -10.31
C ILE A 113 6.06 -2.29 -9.11
N THR A 114 4.74 -2.08 -9.17
CA THR A 114 3.81 -2.55 -8.13
C THR A 114 3.81 -4.07 -8.01
N ALA A 115 3.66 -4.81 -9.11
CA ALA A 115 3.64 -6.26 -9.08
C ALA A 115 4.96 -6.85 -8.55
N ASN A 116 6.09 -6.27 -8.93
CA ASN A 116 7.42 -6.62 -8.45
C ASN A 116 7.58 -6.35 -6.95
N LEU A 117 7.14 -5.17 -6.48
CA LEU A 117 7.17 -4.82 -5.05
C LEU A 117 6.39 -5.85 -4.23
N PHE A 118 5.22 -6.29 -4.70
CA PHE A 118 4.43 -7.30 -4.00
C PHE A 118 5.14 -8.67 -3.94
N GLN A 119 5.90 -9.07 -4.96
CA GLN A 119 6.64 -10.35 -4.94
C GLN A 119 7.87 -10.32 -4.03
N ILE A 120 8.48 -9.15 -3.81
CA ILE A 120 9.67 -9.02 -2.95
C ILE A 120 9.28 -8.88 -1.48
N TYR A 121 8.17 -8.21 -1.19
CA TYR A 121 7.77 -7.83 0.16
C TYR A 121 6.61 -8.66 0.75
N GLN A 122 6.06 -9.63 0.02
CA GLN A 122 5.13 -10.64 0.55
C GLN A 122 5.73 -12.04 0.44
#